data_AF-A0A955T7S5-F1
#
_entry.id   AF-A0A955T7S5-F1
#
_cell.length_a   1.000
_cell.length_b   1.000
_cell.length_c   1.000
_cell.angle_alpha   90.00
_cell.angle_beta   90.00
_cell.angle_gamma   90.00
#
_symmetry.space_group_name_H-M   'P 1'
#
loop_
_entity.id
_entity.type
_entity.pdbx_description
1 polymer ?
#
loop_
_entity_poly.entity_id
_entity_poly.type
_entity_poly.pdbx_seq_one_letter_code
_entity_poly.pdbx_strand_id
1 'polypeptide(L)'
;MSPTPLLILENIGSNPINMTEIEPNPFGNQTPFLKRLESHSKFSLSWLNEEFQDFDAWSEKARKTIFEYLHYTPAPVDPDPGVQESVDMGDYTREKIYFNTTPDIRVPAYVLIPKKARFPAPGIVALHDHGAMYYWGKEKIVATEADQHPVLKEFKETCYGGNSFTTDLVRRGYVVIAIDMFYWGERRTDFRLVDYLRGKLEHEPGSPEDVRDHNRLAAQHIEALARAIQLTGNTWPGIMFWDDIRTVDYLATRPEVDPDRIACMGLSVGGFRSDYLVALDPRIKVSIPVCWMTAYRDCIPQNVYNTVGWMKLIPGIHKLMDLPDMMALAIPRPLMIIEGRQDGLFPRDGVKHAFEKIAKAYEKAGYGDRFSPRSYDTPHQFNLEMQADAFDFLEKWL
;
A
#
# COMPACT_ATOMS: atom_id res chain seq x y z
N MET A 1 -18.60 -2.25 -40.35
CA MET A 1 -18.87 -0.87 -39.87
C MET A 1 -17.95 -0.65 -38.68
N SER A 2 -16.91 0.13 -38.92
CA SER A 2 -15.80 0.39 -37.99
C SER A 2 -16.23 1.43 -36.93
N PRO A 3 -15.93 1.24 -35.64
CA PRO A 3 -16.12 2.30 -34.65
C PRO A 3 -15.00 3.35 -34.77
N THR A 4 -15.43 4.58 -34.96
CA THR A 4 -14.63 5.81 -35.03
C THR A 4 -13.74 5.98 -33.78
N PRO A 5 -12.44 6.25 -33.91
CA PRO A 5 -11.58 6.61 -32.78
C PRO A 5 -11.89 8.04 -32.32
N LEU A 6 -12.02 8.22 -31.01
CA LEU A 6 -12.10 9.52 -30.37
C LEU A 6 -10.76 10.26 -30.54
N LEU A 7 -10.77 11.18 -31.50
CA LEU A 7 -9.98 12.41 -31.64
C LEU A 7 -8.54 12.40 -31.07
N ILE A 8 -7.61 12.17 -31.99
CA ILE A 8 -6.26 12.71 -31.99
C ILE A 8 -6.35 14.24 -31.87
N LEU A 9 -5.78 14.82 -30.81
CA LEU A 9 -5.45 16.25 -30.73
C LEU A 9 -4.20 16.49 -31.59
N GLU A 10 -4.39 16.65 -32.89
CA GLU A 10 -3.36 17.20 -33.79
C GLU A 10 -3.68 18.67 -34.06
N ASN A 11 -2.64 19.51 -33.95
CA ASN A 11 -2.58 20.96 -34.14
C ASN A 11 -3.13 21.87 -33.02
N ILE A 12 -2.32 22.02 -31.97
CA ILE A 12 -2.19 23.30 -31.27
C ILE A 12 -0.81 23.86 -31.62
N GLY A 13 -0.76 25.09 -32.09
CA GLY A 13 0.38 25.73 -32.73
C GLY A 13 1.73 25.52 -32.05
N SER A 14 2.72 25.23 -32.88
CA SER A 14 4.14 25.13 -32.55
C SER A 14 4.70 26.46 -32.05
N ASN A 15 4.64 26.68 -30.75
CA ASN A 15 5.63 27.42 -29.98
C ASN A 15 6.08 26.49 -28.86
N PRO A 16 7.39 26.24 -28.67
CA PRO A 16 7.86 25.46 -27.53
C PRO A 16 7.56 26.26 -26.27
N ILE A 17 6.50 25.90 -25.57
CA ILE A 17 6.23 26.40 -24.24
C ILE A 17 7.32 25.81 -23.34
N ASN A 18 8.13 26.68 -22.74
CA ASN A 18 9.12 26.28 -21.75
C ASN A 18 8.37 25.70 -20.53
N MET A 19 8.26 24.37 -20.47
CA MET A 19 7.45 23.64 -19.49
C MET A 19 7.94 23.79 -18.04
N THR A 20 9.05 24.48 -17.80
CA THR A 20 9.64 24.69 -16.47
C THR A 20 9.03 25.87 -15.70
N GLU A 21 8.15 26.68 -16.31
CA GLU A 21 7.59 27.91 -15.67
C GLU A 21 6.06 27.95 -15.56
N ILE A 22 5.33 26.94 -16.06
CA ILE A 22 3.86 26.90 -15.93
C ILE A 22 3.49 26.05 -14.72
N GLU A 23 2.79 26.63 -13.74
CA GLU A 23 2.11 25.85 -12.70
C GLU A 23 1.22 24.79 -13.37
N PRO A 24 1.45 23.49 -13.13
CA PRO A 24 0.65 22.44 -13.74
C PRO A 24 -0.83 22.61 -13.37
N ASN A 25 -1.69 22.66 -14.39
CA ASN A 25 -3.13 22.85 -14.25
C ASN A 25 -3.91 21.68 -14.87
N PRO A 26 -3.82 20.46 -14.30
CA PRO A 26 -4.43 19.27 -14.89
C PRO A 26 -5.97 19.32 -14.87
N PHE A 27 -6.57 20.16 -14.02
CA PHE A 27 -8.03 20.29 -13.91
C PHE A 27 -8.58 21.58 -14.54
N GLY A 28 -7.77 22.31 -15.30
CA GLY A 28 -8.17 23.51 -16.03
C GLY A 28 -8.89 24.54 -15.15
N ASN A 29 -10.12 24.88 -15.52
CA ASN A 29 -10.93 25.87 -14.81
C ASN A 29 -11.40 25.43 -13.41
N GLN A 30 -11.24 24.15 -13.05
CA GLN A 30 -11.60 23.64 -11.72
C GLN A 30 -10.48 23.81 -10.68
N THR A 31 -9.24 24.01 -11.10
CA THR A 31 -8.09 24.14 -10.17
C THR A 31 -8.28 25.23 -9.11
N PRO A 32 -8.75 26.46 -9.43
CA PRO A 32 -9.02 27.47 -8.41
C PRO A 32 -10.13 27.06 -7.43
N PHE A 33 -11.12 26.28 -7.88
CA PHE A 33 -12.17 25.75 -7.00
C PHE A 33 -11.61 24.71 -6.03
N LEU A 34 -10.78 23.77 -6.53
CA LEU A 34 -10.11 22.78 -5.70
C LEU A 34 -9.18 23.41 -4.66
N LYS A 35 -8.35 24.40 -5.06
CA LYS A 35 -7.50 25.16 -4.13
C LYS A 35 -8.31 25.87 -3.03
N ARG A 36 -9.52 26.39 -3.35
CA ARG A 36 -10.41 26.98 -2.34
C ARG A 36 -10.94 25.94 -1.35
N LEU A 37 -11.44 24.80 -1.84
CA LEU A 37 -11.92 23.72 -0.96
C LEU A 37 -10.82 23.19 -0.05
N GLU A 38 -9.62 23.01 -0.60
CA GLU A 38 -8.44 22.59 0.13
C GLU A 38 -8.20 23.53 1.32
N SER A 39 -8.20 24.86 1.13
CA SER A 39 -7.92 25.84 2.19
C SER A 39 -8.88 25.81 3.39
N HIS A 40 -10.03 25.15 3.26
CA HIS A 40 -10.97 24.92 4.35
C HIS A 40 -10.61 23.70 5.23
N SER A 41 -9.69 22.85 4.79
CA SER A 41 -9.21 21.69 5.55
C SER A 41 -8.31 22.19 6.69
N LYS A 42 -8.80 22.06 7.93
CA LYS A 42 -8.10 22.54 9.13
C LYS A 42 -7.25 21.48 9.81
N PHE A 43 -7.40 20.23 9.40
CA PHE A 43 -6.77 19.08 10.05
C PHE A 43 -7.01 19.08 11.56
N SER A 44 -8.28 19.30 11.97
CA SER A 44 -8.66 19.48 13.38
C SER A 44 -8.34 18.28 14.27
N LEU A 45 -8.13 17.10 13.69
CA LEU A 45 -7.77 15.88 14.40
C LEU A 45 -6.25 15.60 14.38
N SER A 46 -5.43 16.54 13.88
CA SER A 46 -3.96 16.42 13.96
C SER A 46 -3.51 16.33 15.41
N TRP A 47 -2.62 15.37 15.72
CA TRP A 47 -1.97 15.28 17.04
C TRP A 47 -1.24 16.58 17.40
N LEU A 48 -0.78 17.36 16.42
CA LEU A 48 -0.08 18.62 16.65
C LEU A 48 -1.01 19.76 17.10
N ASN A 49 -2.32 19.58 17.06
CA ASN A 49 -3.26 20.54 17.63
C ASN A 49 -3.02 20.68 19.15
N GLU A 50 -2.94 21.91 19.64
CA GLU A 50 -2.65 22.25 21.04
C GLU A 50 -3.74 21.75 22.00
N GLU A 51 -4.97 21.52 21.50
CA GLU A 51 -6.05 20.98 22.33
C GLU A 51 -5.80 19.53 22.79
N PHE A 52 -4.97 18.77 22.07
CA PHE A 52 -4.66 17.39 22.42
C PHE A 52 -3.40 17.34 23.28
N GLN A 53 -3.58 16.97 24.55
CA GLN A 53 -2.51 16.76 25.53
C GLN A 53 -2.43 15.30 26.01
N ASP A 54 -3.54 14.56 25.88
CA ASP A 54 -3.63 13.14 26.18
C ASP A 54 -3.54 12.34 24.87
N PHE A 55 -2.41 11.66 24.68
CA PHE A 55 -2.14 10.89 23.47
C PHE A 55 -3.06 9.66 23.35
N ASP A 56 -3.34 8.97 24.44
CA ASP A 56 -4.14 7.75 24.42
C ASP A 56 -5.58 8.10 24.02
N ALA A 57 -6.17 9.11 24.67
CA ALA A 57 -7.50 9.60 24.34
C ALA A 57 -7.59 10.15 22.90
N TRP A 58 -6.56 10.87 22.44
CA TRP A 58 -6.50 11.34 21.05
C TRP A 58 -6.42 10.16 20.07
N SER A 59 -5.56 9.17 20.33
CA SER A 59 -5.32 8.04 19.43
C SER A 59 -6.56 7.16 19.27
N GLU A 60 -7.30 6.94 20.36
CA GLU A 60 -8.56 6.21 20.34
C GLU A 60 -9.60 6.97 19.49
N LYS A 61 -9.77 8.27 19.74
CA LYS A 61 -10.67 9.13 18.96
C LYS A 61 -10.32 9.12 17.48
N ALA A 62 -9.05 9.33 17.15
CA ALA A 62 -8.59 9.39 15.76
C ALA A 62 -8.81 8.05 15.04
N ARG A 63 -8.42 6.92 15.66
CA ARG A 63 -8.64 5.59 15.09
C ARG A 63 -10.12 5.29 14.88
N LYS A 64 -10.97 5.59 15.87
CA LYS A 64 -12.43 5.44 15.75
C LYS A 64 -12.97 6.24 14.56
N THR A 65 -12.56 7.50 14.43
CA THR A 65 -12.95 8.35 13.30
C THR A 65 -12.47 7.77 11.97
N ILE A 66 -11.26 7.22 11.88
CA ILE A 66 -10.81 6.58 10.63
C ILE A 66 -11.73 5.40 10.28
N PHE A 67 -12.04 4.51 11.23
CA PHE A 67 -12.95 3.39 10.99
C PHE A 67 -14.36 3.82 10.54
N GLU A 68 -14.90 4.91 11.12
CA GLU A 68 -16.19 5.48 10.69
C GLU A 68 -16.16 5.91 9.21
N TYR A 69 -15.06 6.53 8.77
CA TYR A 69 -14.88 7.06 7.42
C TYR A 69 -14.47 6.00 6.38
N LEU A 70 -13.92 4.87 6.82
CA LEU A 70 -13.67 3.73 5.92
C LEU A 70 -14.98 3.15 5.37
N HIS A 71 -16.10 3.37 6.06
CA HIS A 71 -17.42 2.83 5.70
C HIS A 71 -17.36 1.33 5.36
N TYR A 72 -16.53 0.57 6.07
CA TYR A 72 -16.35 -0.86 5.88
C TYR A 72 -15.83 -1.48 7.19
N THR A 73 -16.73 -2.09 7.94
CA THR A 73 -16.43 -2.77 9.23
C THR A 73 -17.29 -4.02 9.36
N PRO A 74 -17.11 -5.02 8.48
CA PRO A 74 -17.87 -6.26 8.58
C PRO A 74 -17.58 -6.98 9.91
N ALA A 75 -18.46 -7.92 10.30
CA ALA A 75 -18.27 -8.64 11.54
C ALA A 75 -16.95 -9.45 11.51
N PRO A 76 -16.15 -9.44 12.59
CA PRO A 76 -15.02 -10.34 12.72
C PRO A 76 -15.46 -11.80 12.58
N VAL A 77 -14.61 -12.61 11.95
CA VAL A 77 -14.86 -14.03 11.67
C VAL A 77 -13.67 -14.87 12.17
N ASP A 78 -13.85 -16.16 12.39
CA ASP A 78 -12.71 -17.06 12.58
C ASP A 78 -11.92 -17.14 11.26
N PRO A 79 -10.57 -16.90 11.24
CA PRO A 79 -9.79 -17.02 10.03
C PRO A 79 -9.94 -18.36 9.30
N ASP A 80 -10.17 -19.47 10.02
CA ASP A 80 -10.37 -20.82 9.46
C ASP A 80 -9.41 -21.11 8.27
N PRO A 81 -8.09 -21.12 8.47
CA PRO A 81 -7.11 -21.19 7.39
C PRO A 81 -7.15 -22.57 6.69
N GLY A 82 -7.33 -22.57 5.37
CA GLY A 82 -7.25 -23.77 4.54
C GLY A 82 -5.93 -23.82 3.78
N VAL A 83 -5.00 -24.69 4.19
CA VAL A 83 -3.73 -24.94 3.47
C VAL A 83 -4.02 -25.63 2.15
N GLN A 84 -3.57 -25.02 1.06
CA GLN A 84 -3.73 -25.51 -0.31
C GLN A 84 -2.47 -26.19 -0.81
N GLU A 85 -1.32 -25.68 -0.39
CA GLU A 85 -0.01 -26.15 -0.79
C GLU A 85 0.97 -25.88 0.34
N SER A 86 1.93 -26.78 0.54
CA SER A 86 3.08 -26.58 1.41
C SER A 86 4.32 -27.04 0.66
N VAL A 87 5.21 -26.10 0.33
CA VAL A 87 6.44 -26.35 -0.42
C VAL A 87 7.64 -26.21 0.50
N ASP A 88 8.51 -27.22 0.48
CA ASP A 88 9.82 -27.15 1.12
C ASP A 88 10.77 -26.31 0.24
N MET A 89 11.17 -25.13 0.73
CA MET A 89 12.07 -24.21 0.04
C MET A 89 13.54 -24.40 0.46
N GLY A 90 13.85 -25.47 1.19
CA GLY A 90 15.16 -25.77 1.78
C GLY A 90 15.24 -25.30 3.23
N ASP A 91 15.52 -24.01 3.43
CA ASP A 91 15.73 -23.38 4.74
C ASP A 91 14.45 -22.85 5.41
N TYR A 92 13.35 -22.78 4.67
CA TYR A 92 12.02 -22.45 5.16
C TYR A 92 10.94 -23.28 4.44
N THR A 93 9.72 -23.22 4.94
CA THR A 93 8.51 -23.77 4.29
C THR A 93 7.66 -22.62 3.77
N ARG A 94 7.12 -22.74 2.55
CA ARG A 94 6.12 -21.81 2.01
C ARG A 94 4.77 -22.51 1.96
N GLU A 95 3.81 -22.03 2.73
CA GLU A 95 2.40 -22.47 2.68
C GLU A 95 1.59 -21.51 1.81
N LYS A 96 0.80 -22.03 0.87
CA LYS A 96 -0.30 -21.28 0.24
C LYS A 96 -1.57 -21.58 1.01
N ILE A 97 -2.28 -20.55 1.44
CA ILE A 97 -3.54 -20.69 2.18
C ILE A 97 -4.64 -19.81 1.60
N TYR A 98 -5.89 -20.15 1.93
CA TYR A 98 -7.01 -19.20 1.92
C TYR A 98 -7.61 -19.11 3.33
N PHE A 99 -7.86 -17.90 3.80
CA PHE A 99 -8.44 -17.66 5.14
C PHE A 99 -9.55 -16.59 5.06
N ASN A 100 -10.51 -16.65 5.98
CA ASN A 100 -11.63 -15.72 6.02
C ASN A 100 -11.18 -14.34 6.56
N THR A 101 -11.46 -13.29 5.80
CA THR A 101 -11.36 -11.90 6.29
C THR A 101 -12.73 -11.32 6.63
N THR A 102 -13.78 -11.85 6.01
CA THR A 102 -15.19 -11.58 6.33
C THR A 102 -15.98 -12.89 6.28
N PRO A 103 -17.27 -12.91 6.71
CA PRO A 103 -18.13 -14.07 6.51
C PRO A 103 -18.29 -14.50 5.05
N ASP A 104 -18.05 -13.60 4.09
CA ASP A 104 -18.34 -13.80 2.67
C ASP A 104 -17.07 -13.95 1.81
N ILE A 105 -15.89 -13.60 2.34
CA ILE A 105 -14.66 -13.44 1.57
C ILE A 105 -13.52 -14.22 2.21
N ARG A 106 -12.85 -15.02 1.37
CA ARG A 106 -11.57 -15.65 1.67
C ARG A 106 -10.46 -15.00 0.85
N VAL A 107 -9.33 -14.76 1.49
CA VAL A 107 -8.17 -14.10 0.87
C VAL A 107 -7.02 -15.09 0.70
N PRO A 108 -6.39 -15.16 -0.49
CA PRO A 108 -5.19 -15.94 -0.71
C PRO A 108 -3.98 -15.31 -0.02
N ALA A 109 -3.15 -16.16 0.59
CA ALA A 109 -1.89 -15.74 1.17
C ALA A 109 -0.78 -16.77 0.94
N TYR A 110 0.47 -16.28 0.96
CA TYR A 110 1.62 -17.12 1.25
C TYR A 110 2.08 -16.86 2.69
N VAL A 111 2.37 -17.93 3.43
CA VAL A 111 3.02 -17.90 4.74
C VAL A 111 4.38 -18.57 4.62
N LEU A 112 5.44 -17.87 5.00
CA LEU A 112 6.81 -18.36 4.97
C LEU A 112 7.25 -18.62 6.41
N ILE A 113 7.62 -19.86 6.70
CA ILE A 113 7.91 -20.35 8.06
C ILE A 113 9.37 -20.81 8.11
N PRO A 114 10.23 -20.17 8.92
CA PRO A 114 11.64 -20.55 9.02
C PRO A 114 11.80 -21.90 9.73
N LYS A 115 12.65 -22.79 9.22
CA LYS A 115 12.87 -24.11 9.86
C LYS A 115 13.82 -24.07 11.06
N LYS A 116 14.66 -23.04 11.15
CA LYS A 116 15.74 -22.94 12.16
C LYS A 116 15.50 -21.87 13.22
N ALA A 117 14.35 -21.17 13.18
CA ALA A 117 14.03 -20.16 14.17
C ALA A 117 13.61 -20.81 15.50
N ARG A 118 13.75 -20.05 16.59
CA ARG A 118 13.12 -20.38 17.86
C ARG A 118 11.70 -19.81 17.85
N PHE A 119 10.71 -20.67 18.08
CA PHE A 119 9.32 -20.25 18.20
C PHE A 119 8.88 -20.00 19.65
N PRO A 120 7.91 -19.11 19.89
CA PRO A 120 7.28 -18.23 18.89
C PRO A 120 8.27 -17.16 18.38
N ALA A 121 8.23 -16.87 17.07
CA ALA A 121 9.13 -15.95 16.38
C ALA A 121 8.39 -14.68 15.94
N PRO A 122 9.09 -13.57 15.65
CA PRO A 122 8.42 -12.35 15.22
C PRO A 122 7.75 -12.52 13.86
N GLY A 123 6.57 -11.92 13.72
CA GLY A 123 5.76 -11.97 12.51
C GLY A 123 5.95 -10.73 11.63
N ILE A 124 5.95 -10.89 10.30
CA ILE A 124 5.96 -9.77 9.36
C ILE A 124 4.77 -9.88 8.41
N VAL A 125 3.95 -8.82 8.39
CA VAL A 125 2.94 -8.60 7.34
C VAL A 125 3.62 -7.87 6.19
N ALA A 126 3.94 -8.60 5.12
CA ALA A 126 4.61 -8.08 3.94
C ALA A 126 3.59 -7.68 2.87
N LEU A 127 3.62 -6.41 2.46
CA LEU A 127 2.58 -5.78 1.66
C LEU A 127 3.13 -5.44 0.27
N HIS A 128 2.60 -6.07 -0.77
CA HIS A 128 3.05 -5.83 -2.15
C HIS A 128 2.58 -4.46 -2.67
N ASP A 129 3.30 -3.95 -3.67
CA ASP A 129 3.06 -2.65 -4.25
C ASP A 129 1.86 -2.62 -5.23
N HIS A 130 1.65 -1.47 -5.89
CA HIS A 130 0.72 -1.33 -7.00
C HIS A 130 1.37 -1.70 -8.33
N GLY A 131 2.49 -1.03 -8.65
CA GLY A 131 3.37 -1.32 -9.79
C GLY A 131 2.78 -1.20 -11.19
N ALA A 132 1.49 -0.85 -11.29
CA ALA A 132 0.69 -1.11 -12.49
C ALA A 132 0.74 -2.59 -12.94
N MET A 133 1.10 -3.48 -12.01
CA MET A 133 1.23 -4.92 -12.19
C MET A 133 0.12 -5.58 -11.37
N TYR A 134 -1.06 -5.69 -11.98
CA TYR A 134 -2.31 -6.20 -11.40
C TYR A 134 -2.41 -7.72 -11.47
N TYR A 135 -1.78 -8.31 -12.50
CA TYR A 135 -1.83 -9.75 -12.75
C TYR A 135 -1.30 -10.58 -11.58
N TRP A 136 -0.25 -10.08 -10.91
CA TRP A 136 0.32 -10.67 -9.70
C TRP A 136 0.17 -9.75 -8.50
N GLY A 137 0.04 -10.32 -7.31
CA GLY A 137 0.01 -9.59 -6.04
C GLY A 137 1.19 -10.01 -5.18
N LYS A 138 0.95 -10.96 -4.27
CA LYS A 138 1.96 -11.51 -3.34
C LYS A 138 3.19 -12.12 -4.05
N GLU A 139 3.04 -12.64 -5.27
CA GLU A 139 4.15 -13.19 -6.07
C GLU A 139 5.19 -12.12 -6.41
N LYS A 140 4.84 -10.82 -6.37
CA LYS A 140 5.78 -9.72 -6.58
C LYS A 140 6.85 -9.63 -5.49
N ILE A 141 6.56 -10.16 -4.30
CA ILE A 141 7.43 -10.04 -3.12
C ILE A 141 7.80 -11.41 -2.51
N VAL A 142 7.11 -12.48 -2.91
CA VAL A 142 7.38 -13.88 -2.51
C VAL A 142 8.00 -14.63 -3.68
N ALA A 143 9.04 -15.42 -3.39
CA ALA A 143 9.67 -16.27 -4.40
C ALA A 143 8.74 -17.43 -4.79
N THR A 144 8.45 -17.55 -6.09
CA THR A 144 7.56 -18.58 -6.65
C THR A 144 8.02 -19.04 -8.02
N GLU A 145 7.38 -20.09 -8.53
CA GLU A 145 7.55 -20.60 -9.88
C GLU A 145 7.23 -19.52 -10.93
N ALA A 146 6.36 -18.56 -10.59
CA ALA A 146 6.04 -17.42 -11.46
C ALA A 146 7.25 -16.51 -11.73
N ASP A 147 8.32 -16.60 -10.95
CA ASP A 147 9.55 -15.81 -11.15
C ASP A 147 10.27 -16.14 -12.47
N GLN A 148 9.93 -17.28 -13.08
CA GLN A 148 10.40 -17.63 -14.42
C GLN A 148 9.69 -16.83 -15.53
N HIS A 149 8.54 -16.21 -15.24
CA HIS A 149 7.81 -15.43 -16.21
C HIS A 149 8.55 -14.09 -16.47
N PRO A 150 8.88 -13.77 -17.75
CA PRO A 150 9.77 -12.65 -18.06
C PRO A 150 9.25 -11.30 -17.57
N VAL A 151 7.94 -11.06 -17.64
CA VAL A 151 7.32 -9.81 -17.16
C VAL A 151 7.44 -9.65 -15.64
N LEU A 152 7.30 -10.73 -14.86
CA LEU A 152 7.44 -10.65 -13.41
C LEU A 152 8.90 -10.48 -13.01
N LYS A 153 9.82 -11.17 -13.71
CA LYS A 153 11.25 -11.04 -13.51
C LYS A 153 11.73 -9.60 -13.73
N GLU A 154 11.41 -9.00 -14.88
CA GLU A 154 11.74 -7.61 -15.20
C GLU A 154 11.13 -6.63 -14.16
N PHE A 155 9.91 -6.91 -13.71
CA PHE A 155 9.25 -6.13 -12.68
C PHE A 155 10.00 -6.21 -11.34
N LYS A 156 10.42 -7.39 -10.89
CA LYS A 156 11.23 -7.55 -9.67
C LYS A 156 12.59 -6.88 -9.81
N GLU A 157 13.26 -7.00 -10.96
CA GLU A 157 14.52 -6.32 -11.26
C GLU A 157 14.39 -4.80 -11.08
N THR A 158 13.31 -4.22 -11.61
CA THR A 158 13.04 -2.77 -11.56
C THR A 158 12.60 -2.30 -10.17
N CYS A 159 11.62 -2.97 -9.55
CA CYS A 159 10.97 -2.47 -8.34
C CYS A 159 11.61 -2.98 -7.04
N TYR A 160 12.29 -4.13 -7.07
CA TYR A 160 12.78 -4.83 -5.88
C TYR A 160 14.25 -5.25 -5.98
N GLY A 161 14.99 -4.75 -6.97
CA GLY A 161 16.39 -5.11 -7.20
C GLY A 161 16.59 -6.59 -7.60
N GLY A 162 15.57 -7.20 -8.21
CA GLY A 162 15.56 -8.61 -8.62
C GLY A 162 15.26 -9.58 -7.49
N ASN A 163 14.94 -9.07 -6.30
CA ASN A 163 14.78 -9.87 -5.09
C ASN A 163 13.32 -10.04 -4.67
N SER A 164 13.04 -11.17 -4.02
CA SER A 164 11.82 -11.38 -3.25
C SER A 164 12.16 -11.16 -1.78
N PHE A 165 12.04 -9.92 -1.29
CA PHE A 165 12.57 -9.54 0.03
C PHE A 165 12.00 -10.37 1.20
N THR A 166 10.82 -11.00 1.02
CA THR A 166 10.24 -11.92 2.01
C THR A 166 11.08 -13.17 2.24
N THR A 167 11.84 -13.60 1.22
CA THR A 167 12.80 -14.71 1.33
C THR A 167 13.92 -14.37 2.30
N ASP A 168 14.41 -13.13 2.30
CA ASP A 168 15.47 -12.72 3.24
C ASP A 168 14.93 -12.54 4.65
N LEU A 169 13.70 -12.03 4.79
CA LEU A 169 13.03 -11.96 6.09
C LEU A 169 12.85 -13.34 6.70
N VAL A 170 12.31 -14.32 5.97
CA VAL A 170 12.15 -15.66 6.55
C VAL A 170 13.51 -16.29 6.91
N ARG A 171 14.56 -16.06 6.11
CA ARG A 171 15.91 -16.53 6.42
C ARG A 171 16.52 -15.88 7.67
N ARG A 172 16.11 -14.66 8.01
CA ARG A 172 16.45 -13.97 9.26
C ARG A 172 15.65 -14.45 10.48
N GLY A 173 14.73 -15.40 10.29
CA GLY A 173 13.98 -16.04 11.38
C GLY A 173 12.60 -15.43 11.63
N TYR A 174 12.10 -14.60 10.72
CA TYR A 174 10.75 -14.06 10.78
C TYR A 174 9.73 -15.03 10.18
N VAL A 175 8.53 -15.10 10.75
CA VAL A 175 7.37 -15.71 10.06
C VAL A 175 6.74 -14.63 9.19
N VAL A 176 6.69 -14.84 7.89
CA VAL A 176 6.24 -13.79 6.94
C VAL A 176 4.93 -14.18 6.31
N ILE A 177 3.97 -13.26 6.25
CA ILE A 177 2.73 -13.43 5.50
C ILE A 177 2.56 -12.34 4.46
N ALA A 178 2.14 -12.73 3.26
CA ALA A 178 1.80 -11.82 2.18
C ALA A 178 0.46 -12.23 1.54
N ILE A 179 -0.50 -11.31 1.53
CA ILE A 179 -1.80 -11.51 0.87
C ILE A 179 -1.84 -10.83 -0.49
N ASP A 180 -2.76 -11.27 -1.35
CA ASP A 180 -3.18 -10.45 -2.50
C ASP A 180 -4.10 -9.32 -2.03
N MET A 181 -3.68 -8.09 -2.31
CA MET A 181 -4.55 -6.92 -2.21
C MET A 181 -5.78 -7.09 -3.10
N PHE A 182 -6.93 -6.57 -2.68
CA PHE A 182 -8.14 -6.58 -3.51
C PHE A 182 -7.84 -5.99 -4.89
N TYR A 183 -8.27 -6.68 -5.96
CA TYR A 183 -8.04 -6.36 -7.38
C TYR A 183 -6.65 -6.75 -7.95
N TRP A 184 -5.78 -7.39 -7.16
CA TRP A 184 -4.48 -7.91 -7.59
C TRP A 184 -4.40 -9.43 -7.47
N GLY A 185 -3.45 -10.03 -8.18
CA GLY A 185 -3.09 -11.44 -8.02
C GLY A 185 -4.29 -12.35 -8.25
N GLU A 186 -4.54 -13.28 -7.33
CA GLU A 186 -5.68 -14.18 -7.41
C GLU A 186 -7.04 -13.48 -7.18
N ARG A 187 -7.03 -12.21 -6.75
CA ARG A 187 -8.23 -11.38 -6.55
C ARG A 187 -8.44 -10.37 -7.68
N ARG A 188 -7.64 -10.44 -8.76
CA ARG A 188 -7.79 -9.59 -9.93
C ARG A 188 -9.13 -9.83 -10.63
N THR A 189 -9.67 -8.81 -11.27
CA THR A 189 -10.85 -8.98 -12.12
C THR A 189 -10.53 -9.88 -13.30
N ASP A 190 -11.29 -10.97 -13.48
CA ASP A 190 -11.24 -11.71 -14.73
C ASP A 190 -12.00 -10.96 -15.83
N PHE A 191 -11.28 -10.18 -16.63
CA PHE A 191 -11.86 -9.42 -17.73
C PHE A 191 -12.47 -10.28 -18.85
N ARG A 192 -12.20 -11.59 -18.87
CA ARG A 192 -12.86 -12.52 -19.80
C ARG A 192 -14.33 -12.73 -19.44
N LEU A 193 -14.68 -12.53 -18.16
CA LEU A 193 -16.04 -12.62 -17.65
C LEU A 193 -16.81 -11.29 -17.72
N VAL A 194 -16.15 -10.18 -18.09
CA VAL A 194 -16.80 -8.87 -18.20
C VAL A 194 -17.46 -8.76 -19.58
N ASP A 195 -18.80 -8.74 -19.62
CA ASP A 195 -19.59 -8.87 -20.86
C ASP A 195 -19.17 -7.94 -22.01
N TYR A 196 -18.96 -6.65 -21.72
CA TYR A 196 -18.58 -5.67 -22.75
C TYR A 196 -17.08 -5.71 -23.12
N LEU A 197 -16.28 -6.48 -22.39
CA LEU A 197 -14.87 -6.74 -22.68
C LEU A 197 -14.63 -8.19 -23.14
N ARG A 198 -15.68 -9.00 -23.28
CA ARG A 198 -15.57 -10.39 -23.70
C ARG A 198 -14.89 -10.44 -25.08
N GLY A 199 -13.83 -11.25 -25.18
CA GLY A 199 -13.01 -11.35 -26.39
C GLY A 199 -11.95 -10.24 -26.55
N LYS A 200 -11.78 -9.32 -25.59
CA LYS A 200 -10.70 -8.30 -25.64
C LYS A 200 -9.34 -8.82 -25.18
N LEU A 201 -9.30 -9.94 -24.47
CA LEU A 201 -8.07 -10.66 -24.12
C LEU A 201 -7.94 -11.86 -25.06
N GLU A 202 -7.26 -11.63 -26.19
CA GLU A 202 -7.13 -12.60 -27.29
C GLU A 202 -5.86 -13.46 -27.15
N HIS A 203 -4.86 -12.98 -26.41
CA HIS A 203 -3.61 -13.70 -26.16
C HIS A 203 -3.81 -14.90 -25.23
N GLU A 204 -2.93 -15.90 -25.37
CA GLU A 204 -2.92 -17.10 -24.54
C GLU A 204 -2.84 -16.72 -23.05
N PRO A 205 -3.75 -17.22 -22.19
CA PRO A 205 -3.75 -16.87 -20.78
C PRO A 205 -2.38 -17.08 -20.12
N GLY A 206 -1.86 -16.02 -19.50
CA GLY A 206 -0.55 -16.05 -18.84
C GLY A 206 0.66 -15.91 -19.76
N SER A 207 0.48 -15.67 -21.06
CA SER A 207 1.58 -15.21 -21.90
C SER A 207 2.02 -13.78 -21.52
N PRO A 208 3.24 -13.36 -21.89
CA PRO A 208 3.69 -11.99 -21.66
C PRO A 208 2.74 -10.91 -22.21
N GLU A 209 2.15 -11.16 -23.39
CA GLU A 209 1.17 -10.26 -24.01
C GLU A 209 -0.14 -10.23 -23.24
N ASP A 210 -0.67 -11.39 -22.82
CA ASP A 210 -1.89 -11.46 -22.01
C ASP A 210 -1.73 -10.71 -20.68
N VAL A 211 -0.59 -10.89 -20.00
CA VAL A 211 -0.29 -10.19 -18.75
C VAL A 211 -0.28 -8.68 -18.96
N ARG A 212 0.38 -8.19 -20.03
CA ARG A 212 0.42 -6.76 -20.37
C ARG A 212 -0.97 -6.22 -20.71
N ASP A 213 -1.76 -6.94 -21.49
CA ASP A 213 -3.13 -6.55 -21.82
C ASP A 213 -4.04 -6.53 -20.59
N HIS A 214 -3.92 -7.53 -19.73
CA HIS A 214 -4.64 -7.58 -18.47
C HIS A 214 -4.33 -6.36 -17.60
N ASN A 215 -3.05 -6.04 -17.41
CA ASN A 215 -2.63 -4.88 -16.61
C ASN A 215 -3.17 -3.57 -17.20
N ARG A 216 -3.16 -3.43 -18.53
CA ARG A 216 -3.73 -2.26 -19.22
C ARG A 216 -5.23 -2.15 -19.00
N LEU A 217 -5.99 -3.24 -19.15
CA LEU A 217 -7.43 -3.24 -18.87
C LEU A 217 -7.71 -2.95 -17.39
N ALA A 218 -6.95 -3.55 -16.48
CA ALA A 218 -7.08 -3.32 -15.05
C ALA A 218 -6.95 -1.84 -14.70
N ALA A 219 -5.93 -1.16 -15.25
CA ALA A 219 -5.75 0.28 -15.08
C ALA A 219 -6.91 1.10 -15.65
N GLN A 220 -7.44 0.72 -16.82
CA GLN A 220 -8.56 1.42 -17.49
C GLN A 220 -9.90 1.26 -16.75
N HIS A 221 -10.09 0.15 -16.03
CA HIS A 221 -11.38 -0.21 -15.42
C HIS A 221 -11.46 0.00 -13.92
N ILE A 222 -10.38 0.45 -13.28
CA ILE A 222 -10.30 0.66 -11.84
C ILE A 222 -11.35 1.65 -11.32
N GLU A 223 -11.58 2.72 -12.09
CA GLU A 223 -12.54 3.78 -11.82
C GLU A 223 -13.99 3.28 -11.84
N ALA A 224 -14.29 2.31 -12.71
CA ALA A 224 -15.62 1.72 -12.78
C ALA A 224 -15.90 0.86 -11.54
N LEU A 225 -14.94 0.03 -11.14
CA LEU A 225 -15.07 -0.79 -9.93
C LEU A 225 -15.12 0.06 -8.67
N ALA A 226 -14.30 1.11 -8.57
CA ALA A 226 -14.32 2.02 -7.43
C ALA A 226 -15.68 2.72 -7.24
N ARG A 227 -16.32 3.13 -8.34
CA ARG A 227 -17.69 3.68 -8.31
C ARG A 227 -18.72 2.63 -7.91
N ALA A 228 -18.60 1.40 -8.42
CA ALA A 228 -19.49 0.30 -8.03
C ALA A 228 -19.41 0.01 -6.53
N ILE A 229 -18.19 -0.05 -5.97
CA ILE A 229 -17.96 -0.22 -4.52
C ILE A 229 -18.64 0.92 -3.74
N GLN A 230 -18.41 2.18 -4.14
CA GLN A 230 -19.04 3.34 -3.48
C GLN A 230 -20.57 3.31 -3.53
N LEU A 231 -21.18 2.84 -4.62
CA LEU A 231 -22.63 2.68 -4.72
C LEU A 231 -23.20 1.64 -3.75
N THR A 232 -22.39 0.71 -3.24
CA THR A 232 -22.79 -0.22 -2.18
C THR A 232 -22.70 0.39 -0.77
N GLY A 233 -22.24 1.64 -0.65
CA GLY A 233 -22.01 2.32 0.62
C GLY A 233 -20.65 2.03 1.25
N ASN A 234 -19.76 1.31 0.54
CA ASN A 234 -18.44 0.93 1.04
C ASN A 234 -17.31 1.72 0.34
N THR A 235 -16.12 1.72 0.91
CA THR A 235 -14.93 2.30 0.26
C THR A 235 -13.90 1.24 -0.11
N TRP A 236 -13.12 1.50 -1.16
CA TRP A 236 -12.02 0.62 -1.54
C TRP A 236 -10.93 0.54 -0.46
N PRO A 237 -10.43 1.67 0.12
CA PRO A 237 -9.54 1.60 1.27
C PRO A 237 -10.11 0.76 2.42
N GLY A 238 -11.42 0.86 2.68
CA GLY A 238 -12.10 0.06 3.71
C GLY A 238 -11.95 -1.44 3.51
N ILE A 239 -12.23 -1.94 2.31
CA ILE A 239 -12.04 -3.36 1.95
C ILE A 239 -10.57 -3.77 2.13
N MET A 240 -9.67 -2.96 1.57
CA MET A 240 -8.23 -3.25 1.57
C MET A 240 -7.64 -3.31 2.98
N PHE A 241 -7.88 -2.29 3.81
CA PHE A 241 -7.34 -2.24 5.17
C PHE A 241 -7.99 -3.25 6.10
N TRP A 242 -9.25 -3.61 5.85
CA TRP A 242 -9.87 -4.70 6.59
C TRP A 242 -9.13 -6.01 6.35
N ASP A 243 -8.82 -6.35 5.10
CA ASP A 243 -8.03 -7.55 4.80
C ASP A 243 -6.64 -7.50 5.46
N ASP A 244 -6.01 -6.33 5.54
CA ASP A 244 -4.72 -6.14 6.21
C ASP A 244 -4.82 -6.39 7.73
N ILE A 245 -5.83 -5.84 8.40
CA ILE A 245 -6.09 -6.09 9.84
C ILE A 245 -6.38 -7.56 10.09
N ARG A 246 -7.19 -8.18 9.23
CA ARG A 246 -7.56 -9.61 9.33
C ARG A 246 -6.37 -10.54 9.06
N THR A 247 -5.38 -10.07 8.31
CA THR A 247 -4.10 -10.76 8.15
C THR A 247 -3.33 -10.81 9.47
N VAL A 248 -3.35 -9.74 10.27
CA VAL A 248 -2.78 -9.73 11.63
C VAL A 248 -3.54 -10.69 12.55
N ASP A 249 -4.87 -10.73 12.45
CA ASP A 249 -5.68 -11.69 13.23
C ASP A 249 -5.26 -13.13 12.96
N TYR A 250 -5.14 -13.52 11.69
CA TYR A 250 -4.67 -14.85 11.34
C TYR A 250 -3.22 -15.10 11.78
N LEU A 251 -2.32 -14.15 11.53
CA LEU A 251 -0.91 -14.32 11.92
C LEU A 251 -0.77 -14.55 13.43
N ALA A 252 -1.59 -13.87 14.25
CA ALA A 252 -1.61 -14.03 15.70
C ALA A 252 -2.20 -15.37 16.19
N THR A 253 -2.89 -16.15 15.35
CA THR A 253 -3.35 -17.51 15.74
C THR A 253 -2.30 -18.59 15.48
N ARG A 254 -1.22 -18.28 14.76
CA ARG A 254 -0.17 -19.23 14.42
C ARG A 254 0.71 -19.55 15.64
N PRO A 255 0.95 -20.83 15.97
CA PRO A 255 1.85 -21.19 17.07
C PRO A 255 3.32 -20.80 16.80
N GLU A 256 3.69 -20.55 15.54
CA GLU A 256 5.02 -20.07 15.15
C GLU A 256 5.23 -18.58 15.42
N VAL A 257 4.16 -17.81 15.67
CA VAL A 257 4.22 -16.35 15.76
C VAL A 257 4.10 -15.90 17.20
N ASP A 258 4.95 -14.93 17.57
CA ASP A 258 4.78 -14.15 18.78
C ASP A 258 3.82 -12.98 18.48
N PRO A 259 2.58 -12.99 19.01
CA PRO A 259 1.59 -11.96 18.70
C PRO A 259 1.98 -10.57 19.24
N ASP A 260 2.93 -10.50 20.17
CA ASP A 260 3.46 -9.25 20.71
C ASP A 260 4.63 -8.70 19.88
N ARG A 261 5.08 -9.41 18.83
CA ARG A 261 6.21 -9.03 17.97
C ARG A 261 5.83 -9.13 16.50
N ILE A 262 4.84 -8.34 16.06
CA ILE A 262 4.41 -8.25 14.67
C ILE A 262 4.84 -6.91 14.05
N ALA A 263 5.42 -6.91 12.86
CA ALA A 263 5.69 -5.69 12.09
C ALA A 263 5.03 -5.72 10.71
N CYS A 264 4.98 -4.57 10.04
CA CYS A 264 4.54 -4.49 8.65
C CYS A 264 5.51 -3.67 7.79
N MET A 265 5.60 -4.01 6.51
CA MET A 265 6.39 -3.26 5.55
C MET A 265 5.95 -3.48 4.11
N GLY A 266 6.20 -2.51 3.24
CA GLY A 266 5.88 -2.62 1.83
C GLY A 266 6.28 -1.40 1.00
N LEU A 267 6.37 -1.61 -0.32
CA LEU A 267 6.68 -0.58 -1.32
C LEU A 267 5.42 0.05 -1.90
N SER A 268 5.41 1.36 -2.13
CA SER A 268 4.34 2.09 -2.83
C SER A 268 2.99 1.93 -2.11
N VAL A 269 1.96 1.42 -2.77
CA VAL A 269 0.70 1.06 -2.10
C VAL A 269 0.89 0.00 -0.99
N GLY A 270 1.96 -0.80 -1.01
CA GLY A 270 2.38 -1.60 0.14
C GLY A 270 2.85 -0.74 1.32
N GLY A 271 3.49 0.39 1.05
CA GLY A 271 3.83 1.42 2.04
C GLY A 271 2.58 2.12 2.57
N PHE A 272 1.65 2.51 1.69
CA PHE A 272 0.34 3.03 2.07
C PHE A 272 -0.45 2.09 2.99
N ARG A 273 -0.41 0.79 2.68
CA ARG A 273 -1.02 -0.25 3.52
C ARG A 273 -0.28 -0.38 4.84
N SER A 274 1.05 -0.26 4.86
CA SER A 274 1.85 -0.27 6.09
C SER A 274 1.54 0.92 7.00
N ASP A 275 1.37 2.11 6.41
CA ASP A 275 0.94 3.34 7.08
C ASP A 275 -0.39 3.12 7.81
N TYR A 276 -1.41 2.67 7.10
CA TYR A 276 -2.73 2.48 7.69
C TYR A 276 -2.80 1.29 8.63
N LEU A 277 -2.08 0.20 8.36
CA LEU A 277 -2.09 -0.96 9.24
C LEU A 277 -1.49 -0.63 10.60
N VAL A 278 -0.38 0.12 10.67
CA VAL A 278 0.16 0.55 11.96
C VAL A 278 -0.77 1.56 12.65
N ALA A 279 -1.43 2.44 11.92
CA ALA A 279 -2.37 3.39 12.49
C ALA A 279 -3.62 2.71 13.10
N LEU A 280 -4.16 1.72 12.38
CA LEU A 280 -5.41 1.04 12.70
C LEU A 280 -5.26 -0.13 13.67
N ASP A 281 -4.11 -0.79 13.69
CA ASP A 281 -3.89 -1.98 14.52
C ASP A 281 -2.73 -1.77 15.52
N PRO A 282 -3.02 -1.69 16.84
CA PRO A 282 -2.00 -1.53 17.87
C PRO A 282 -1.09 -2.77 18.07
N ARG A 283 -1.40 -3.91 17.44
CA ARG A 283 -0.55 -5.11 17.50
C ARG A 283 0.69 -4.99 16.63
N ILE A 284 0.65 -4.18 15.57
CA ILE A 284 1.87 -3.84 14.82
C ILE A 284 2.80 -3.05 15.72
N LYS A 285 4.04 -3.52 15.90
CA LYS A 285 5.07 -2.93 16.76
C LYS A 285 6.12 -2.14 16.00
N VAL A 286 6.32 -2.42 14.73
CA VAL A 286 7.25 -1.69 13.84
C VAL A 286 6.59 -1.54 12.47
N SER A 287 6.72 -0.37 11.84
CA SER A 287 6.24 -0.14 10.48
C SER A 287 7.35 0.43 9.60
N ILE A 288 7.46 -0.10 8.39
CA ILE A 288 8.43 0.36 7.37
C ILE A 288 7.72 0.63 6.03
N PRO A 289 7.05 1.78 5.88
CA PRO A 289 6.54 2.24 4.60
C PRO A 289 7.67 2.67 3.66
N VAL A 290 7.67 2.16 2.42
CA VAL A 290 8.67 2.48 1.40
C VAL A 290 8.02 3.19 0.22
N CYS A 291 8.56 4.35 -0.17
CA CYS A 291 8.14 5.20 -1.28
C CYS A 291 6.63 5.52 -1.29
N TRP A 292 6.04 5.74 -0.11
CA TRP A 292 4.68 6.23 0.00
C TRP A 292 4.48 7.12 1.23
N MET A 293 4.91 8.38 1.13
CA MET A 293 4.59 9.39 2.13
C MET A 293 4.66 10.78 1.53
N THR A 294 3.64 11.59 1.78
CA THR A 294 3.55 12.98 1.33
C THR A 294 2.45 13.70 2.10
N ALA A 295 2.52 15.02 2.21
CA ALA A 295 1.38 15.82 2.61
C ALA A 295 0.41 15.90 1.43
N TYR A 296 -0.81 15.38 1.59
CA TYR A 296 -1.79 15.34 0.48
C TYR A 296 -2.20 16.74 0.03
N ARG A 297 -2.08 17.73 0.91
CA ARG A 297 -2.25 19.15 0.56
C ARG A 297 -1.36 19.57 -0.61
N ASP A 298 -0.11 19.12 -0.62
CA ASP A 298 0.88 19.46 -1.65
C ASP A 298 0.65 18.71 -2.96
N CYS A 299 -0.14 17.63 -2.94
CA CYS A 299 -0.49 16.86 -4.13
C CYS A 299 -1.54 17.56 -5.02
N ILE A 300 -2.22 18.60 -4.54
CA ILE A 300 -3.25 19.32 -5.29
C ILE A 300 -2.61 20.46 -6.10
N PRO A 301 -2.84 20.57 -7.42
CA PRO A 301 -3.70 19.72 -8.25
C PRO A 301 -2.98 18.53 -8.92
N GLN A 302 -1.66 18.42 -8.81
CA GLN A 302 -0.85 17.68 -9.78
C GLN A 302 -0.94 16.15 -9.65
N ASN A 303 -0.73 15.62 -8.45
CA ASN A 303 -0.51 14.18 -8.23
C ASN A 303 -1.82 13.40 -8.01
N VAL A 304 -2.94 14.11 -7.86
CA VAL A 304 -4.28 13.50 -7.82
C VAL A 304 -4.68 12.90 -9.17
N TYR A 305 -4.14 13.42 -10.29
CA TYR A 305 -4.47 12.92 -11.62
C TYR A 305 -3.82 11.56 -11.94
N ASN A 306 -2.56 11.34 -11.52
CA ASN A 306 -1.79 10.14 -11.91
C ASN A 306 -1.44 9.19 -10.75
N THR A 307 -1.39 9.68 -9.50
CA THR A 307 -0.86 8.91 -8.36
C THR A 307 -1.97 8.52 -7.37
N VAL A 308 -2.69 9.52 -6.87
CA VAL A 308 -3.69 9.36 -5.80
C VAL A 308 -5.08 9.04 -6.39
N GLY A 309 -5.29 7.78 -6.76
CA GLY A 309 -6.59 7.26 -7.24
C GLY A 309 -7.53 6.80 -6.11
N TRP A 310 -8.77 6.40 -6.46
CA TRP A 310 -9.84 6.07 -5.49
C TRP A 310 -9.49 5.01 -4.45
N MET A 311 -8.60 4.06 -4.77
CA MET A 311 -8.17 3.06 -3.78
C MET A 311 -7.40 3.66 -2.59
N LYS A 312 -6.94 4.92 -2.71
CA LYS A 312 -6.16 5.62 -1.68
C LYS A 312 -6.94 6.74 -0.99
N LEU A 313 -8.15 7.03 -1.46
CA LEU A 313 -8.95 8.14 -0.98
C LEU A 313 -10.05 7.66 -0.05
N ILE A 314 -10.03 8.15 1.19
CA ILE A 314 -11.13 7.99 2.14
C ILE A 314 -11.96 9.28 2.10
N PRO A 315 -13.19 9.26 1.56
CA PRO A 315 -13.97 10.48 1.32
C PRO A 315 -14.17 11.30 2.60
N GLY A 316 -13.72 12.55 2.58
CA GLY A 316 -13.96 13.52 3.66
C GLY A 316 -12.98 13.48 4.84
N ILE A 317 -12.18 12.42 5.00
CA ILE A 317 -11.24 12.33 6.13
C ILE A 317 -10.17 13.43 6.10
N HIS A 318 -9.79 13.87 4.90
CA HIS A 318 -8.78 14.92 4.70
C HIS A 318 -9.21 16.31 5.15
N LYS A 319 -10.46 16.50 5.56
CA LYS A 319 -10.87 17.72 6.30
C LYS A 319 -10.32 17.70 7.74
N LEU A 320 -10.17 16.50 8.31
CA LEU A 320 -9.84 16.25 9.71
C LEU A 320 -8.37 15.91 9.93
N MET A 321 -7.73 15.21 8.99
CA MET A 321 -6.32 14.82 9.10
C MET A 321 -5.69 14.58 7.73
N ASP A 322 -4.43 14.95 7.61
CA ASP A 322 -3.58 14.65 6.45
C ASP A 322 -2.97 13.24 6.58
N LEU A 323 -2.38 12.70 5.51
CA LEU A 323 -1.66 11.42 5.57
C LEU A 323 -0.57 11.38 6.67
N PRO A 324 0.32 12.38 6.81
CA PRO A 324 1.29 12.40 7.92
C PRO A 324 0.66 12.49 9.33
N ASP A 325 -0.59 12.96 9.47
CA ASP A 325 -1.27 12.91 10.77
C ASP A 325 -1.61 11.48 11.17
N MET A 326 -1.89 10.61 10.20
CA MET A 326 -2.13 9.18 10.45
C MET A 326 -0.90 8.54 11.08
N MET A 327 0.31 8.99 10.73
CA MET A 327 1.56 8.43 11.26
C MET A 327 1.83 8.79 12.71
N ALA A 328 1.15 9.79 13.26
CA ALA A 328 1.17 10.03 14.69
C ALA A 328 0.51 8.87 15.47
N LEU A 329 -0.42 8.10 14.87
CA LEU A 329 -1.00 6.91 15.50
C LEU A 329 0.00 5.77 15.69
N ALA A 330 1.14 5.79 15.00
CA ALA A 330 2.19 4.82 15.23
C ALA A 330 2.87 5.03 16.60
N ILE A 331 2.92 6.26 17.14
CA ILE A 331 3.54 6.55 18.43
C ILE A 331 2.95 5.67 19.56
N PRO A 332 3.78 5.12 20.47
CA PRO A 332 5.23 5.32 20.59
C PRO A 332 6.05 4.31 19.77
N ARG A 333 5.46 3.60 18.81
CA ARG A 333 6.10 2.49 18.10
C ARG A 333 7.13 3.00 17.08
N PRO A 334 8.23 2.27 16.85
CA PRO A 334 9.20 2.61 15.82
C PRO A 334 8.61 2.66 14.41
N LEU A 335 8.94 3.74 13.70
CA LEU A 335 8.50 4.01 12.32
C LEU A 335 9.70 4.44 11.49
N MET A 336 10.01 3.67 10.44
CA MET A 336 10.98 4.07 9.42
C MET A 336 10.23 4.35 8.12
N ILE A 337 10.40 5.53 7.54
CA ILE A 337 9.85 5.83 6.21
C ILE A 337 11.01 5.99 5.25
N ILE A 338 11.02 5.17 4.20
CA ILE A 338 12.04 5.19 3.15
C ILE A 338 11.46 5.90 1.93
N GLU A 339 12.21 6.81 1.31
CA GLU A 339 11.83 7.47 0.05
C GLU A 339 12.99 7.51 -0.95
N GLY A 340 12.65 7.59 -2.24
CA GLY A 340 13.59 7.77 -3.34
C GLY A 340 13.53 9.21 -3.86
N ARG A 341 14.64 9.94 -3.85
CA ARG A 341 14.67 11.36 -4.23
C ARG A 341 14.32 11.65 -5.69
N GLN A 342 14.41 10.63 -6.54
CA GLN A 342 14.03 10.70 -7.95
C GLN A 342 12.63 10.13 -8.22
N ASP A 343 11.92 9.71 -7.16
CA ASP A 343 10.53 9.28 -7.25
C ASP A 343 9.64 10.47 -7.66
N GLY A 344 9.06 10.36 -8.85
CA GLY A 344 8.17 11.37 -9.42
C GLY A 344 6.72 11.25 -8.99
N LEU A 345 6.35 10.29 -8.14
CA LEU A 345 4.97 10.07 -7.76
C LEU A 345 4.41 11.18 -6.86
N PHE A 346 5.25 11.82 -6.05
CA PHE A 346 4.88 12.91 -5.15
C PHE A 346 5.81 14.12 -5.28
N PRO A 347 5.33 15.34 -4.99
CA PRO A 347 6.19 16.52 -4.95
C PRO A 347 7.21 16.41 -3.82
N ARG A 348 8.46 16.79 -4.08
CA ARG A 348 9.54 16.78 -3.08
C ARG A 348 9.20 17.59 -1.83
N ASP A 349 8.56 18.75 -2.00
CA ASP A 349 8.13 19.58 -0.89
C ASP A 349 7.05 18.87 -0.05
N GLY A 350 6.14 18.14 -0.69
CA GLY A 350 5.14 17.34 0.02
C GLY A 350 5.73 16.20 0.84
N VAL A 351 6.77 15.51 0.31
CA VAL A 351 7.53 14.50 1.06
C VAL A 351 8.23 15.14 2.27
N LYS A 352 8.91 16.27 2.05
CA LYS A 352 9.60 17.02 3.09
C LYS A 352 8.64 17.49 4.20
N HIS A 353 7.53 18.12 3.84
CA HIS A 353 6.52 18.58 4.79
C HIS A 353 5.94 17.42 5.61
N ALA A 354 5.73 16.25 4.99
CA ALA A 354 5.28 15.06 5.71
C ALA A 354 6.31 14.61 6.75
N PHE A 355 7.59 14.51 6.38
CA PHE A 355 8.65 14.09 7.31
C PHE A 355 8.79 15.07 8.48
N GLU A 356 8.78 16.38 8.21
CA GLU A 356 8.83 17.40 9.25
C GLU A 356 7.63 17.32 10.19
N LYS A 357 6.43 17.07 9.67
CA LYS A 357 5.21 16.96 10.47
C LYS A 357 5.22 15.71 11.35
N ILE A 358 5.67 14.57 10.83
CA ILE A 358 5.80 13.32 11.59
C ILE A 358 6.86 13.46 12.68
N ALA A 359 8.02 14.03 12.36
CA ALA A 359 9.08 14.29 13.34
C ALA A 359 8.56 15.12 14.53
N LYS A 360 7.87 16.24 14.25
CA LYS A 360 7.23 17.08 15.28
C LYS A 360 6.21 16.31 16.13
N ALA A 361 5.45 15.40 15.53
CA ALA A 361 4.47 14.59 16.25
C ALA A 361 5.15 13.64 17.25
N TYR A 362 6.21 12.96 16.83
CA TYR A 362 7.01 12.09 17.71
C TYR A 362 7.74 12.90 18.79
N GLU A 363 8.30 14.06 18.46
CA GLU A 363 8.92 14.99 19.41
C GLU A 363 7.92 15.46 20.48
N LYS A 364 6.72 15.90 20.07
CA LYS A 364 5.63 16.30 20.99
C LYS A 364 5.29 15.20 21.98
N ALA A 365 5.30 13.94 21.54
CA ALA A 365 5.00 12.78 22.39
C ALA A 365 6.20 12.27 23.20
N GLY A 366 7.39 12.82 23.02
CA GLY A 366 8.61 12.40 23.73
C GLY A 366 9.31 11.16 23.16
N TYR A 367 9.04 10.79 21.91
CA TYR A 367 9.56 9.58 21.24
C TYR A 367 10.33 9.90 19.94
N GLY A 368 10.94 11.09 19.84
CA GLY A 368 11.64 11.55 18.63
C GLY A 368 12.71 10.57 18.09
N ASP A 369 13.31 9.75 18.95
CA ASP A 369 14.31 8.74 18.60
C ASP A 369 13.75 7.50 17.86
N ARG A 370 12.41 7.39 17.78
CA ARG A 370 11.70 6.25 17.16
C ARG A 370 11.21 6.51 15.75
N PHE A 371 11.29 7.76 15.26
CA PHE A 371 11.02 8.08 13.86
C PHE A 371 12.33 8.12 13.07
N SER A 372 12.41 7.35 11.98
CA SER A 372 13.59 7.25 11.13
C SER A 372 13.26 7.55 9.67
N PRO A 373 13.36 8.82 9.22
CA PRO A 373 13.29 9.12 7.80
C PRO A 373 14.57 8.66 7.08
N ARG A 374 14.41 8.07 5.89
CA ARG A 374 15.48 7.60 5.02
C ARG A 374 15.22 8.02 3.59
N SER A 375 16.28 8.45 2.91
CA SER A 375 16.21 9.06 1.58
C SER A 375 17.38 8.57 0.74
N TYR A 376 17.10 8.03 -0.45
CA TYR A 376 18.12 7.47 -1.36
C TYR A 376 18.05 8.15 -2.72
N ASP A 377 19.18 8.19 -3.44
CA ASP A 377 19.23 8.76 -4.80
C ASP A 377 18.72 7.77 -5.86
N THR A 378 17.44 7.43 -5.79
CA THR A 378 16.83 6.39 -6.62
C THR A 378 15.47 6.80 -7.16
N PRO A 379 15.00 6.17 -8.25
CA PRO A 379 13.60 6.25 -8.65
C PRO A 379 12.69 5.52 -7.65
N HIS A 380 11.41 5.38 -8.00
CA HIS A 380 10.42 4.64 -7.23
C HIS A 380 10.71 3.13 -7.21
N GLN A 381 11.36 2.64 -6.14
CA GLN A 381 11.75 1.24 -5.98
C GLN A 381 12.05 0.92 -4.50
N PHE A 382 12.22 -0.36 -4.20
CA PHE A 382 12.77 -0.88 -2.95
C PHE A 382 13.99 -1.74 -3.25
N ASN A 383 15.14 -1.10 -3.52
CA ASN A 383 16.36 -1.80 -3.94
C ASN A 383 17.03 -2.56 -2.78
N LEU A 384 18.13 -3.27 -3.06
CA LEU A 384 18.83 -4.10 -2.07
C LEU A 384 19.42 -3.29 -0.90
N GLU A 385 19.86 -2.05 -1.14
CA GLU A 385 20.39 -1.18 -0.08
C GLU A 385 19.28 -0.75 0.89
N MET A 386 18.14 -0.31 0.36
CA MET A 386 16.96 0.02 1.17
C MET A 386 16.45 -1.21 1.94
N GLN A 387 16.47 -2.39 1.31
CA GLN A 387 16.07 -3.64 1.96
C GLN A 387 16.96 -3.96 3.16
N ALA A 388 18.28 -3.83 3.00
CA ALA A 388 19.23 -4.04 4.10
C ALA A 388 18.94 -3.09 5.28
N ASP A 389 18.79 -1.78 5.02
CA ASP A 389 18.50 -0.79 6.06
C ASP A 389 17.15 -1.05 6.76
N ALA A 390 16.14 -1.48 6.02
CA ALA A 390 14.86 -1.88 6.58
C ALA A 390 14.99 -3.09 7.50
N PHE A 391 15.79 -4.09 7.12
CA PHE A 391 16.02 -5.29 7.94
C PHE A 391 16.80 -4.98 9.21
N ASP A 392 17.82 -4.12 9.12
CA ASP A 392 18.58 -3.66 10.29
C ASP A 392 17.68 -2.89 11.28
N PHE A 393 16.70 -2.13 10.75
CA PHE A 393 15.70 -1.46 11.59
C PHE A 393 14.76 -2.46 12.28
N LEU A 394 14.30 -3.51 11.58
CA LEU A 394 13.51 -4.57 12.18
C LEU A 394 14.28 -5.27 13.30
N GLU A 395 15.53 -5.67 13.07
CA GLU A 395 16.36 -6.36 14.06
C GLU A 395 16.62 -5.53 15.32
N LYS A 396 16.68 -4.20 15.18
CA LYS A 396 16.83 -3.30 16.33
C LYS A 396 15.56 -3.22 17.19
N TRP A 397 14.38 -3.25 16.56
CA TRP A 397 13.14 -2.78 17.18
C TRP A 397 12.06 -3.85 17.40
N LEU A 398 12.16 -5.00 16.72
CA LEU A 398 11.16 -6.08 16.78
C LEU A 398 11.70 -7.30 17.51
#